data_AF-A0A961A3Z8-F1
#
_entry.id   AF-A0A961A3Z8-F1
#
_cell.length_a   1.000
_cell.length_b   1.000
_cell.length_c   1.000
_cell.angle_alpha   90.00
_cell.angle_beta   90.00
_cell.angle_gamma   90.00
#
_symmetry.space_group_name_H-M   'P 1'
#
loop_
_entity.id
_entity.type
_entity.pdbx_description
1 polymer ?
#
loop_
_entity_poly.entity_id
_entity_poly.type
_entity_poly.pdbx_seq_one_letter_code
_entity_poly.pdbx_strand_id
1 'polypeptide(L)' 'MRKQMILAGLIATCILPVAAHAQFEAKPGNRAPELYGTDAVSNDWVDMADYRGKWVLAEFWATW' A
#
# COMPACT_ATOMS: atom_id res chain seq x y z
N MET A 1 -22.22 -12.20 38.95
CA MET A 1 -20.87 -12.31 38.36
C MET A 1 -20.85 -12.46 36.83
N ARG A 2 -21.99 -12.62 36.13
CA ARG A 2 -22.05 -12.82 34.67
C ARG A 2 -22.12 -11.54 33.82
N LYS A 3 -22.48 -10.39 34.42
CA LYS A 3 -22.60 -9.09 33.71
C LYS A 3 -21.25 -8.34 33.55
N GLN A 4 -20.30 -8.53 34.46
CA GLN A 4 -18.95 -7.93 34.36
C GLN A 4 -18.12 -8.55 33.22
N MET A 5 -18.34 -9.84 32.92
CA MET A 5 -17.65 -10.53 31.82
C MET A 5 -18.10 -10.06 30.43
N ILE A 6 -19.34 -9.58 30.29
CA ILE A 6 -19.87 -9.05 29.01
C ILE A 6 -19.31 -7.65 28.73
N LEU A 7 -19.11 -6.83 29.78
CA LEU A 7 -18.54 -5.50 29.64
C LEU A 7 -17.03 -5.52 29.35
N ALA A 8 -16.29 -6.49 29.91
CA ALA A 8 -14.87 -6.69 29.61
C ALA A 8 -14.63 -7.18 28.17
N GLY A 9 -15.54 -7.99 27.62
CA GLY A 9 -15.46 -8.45 26.23
C GLY A 9 -15.70 -7.34 25.19
N LEU A 10 -16.52 -6.34 25.51
CA LEU A 10 -16.86 -5.25 24.59
C LEU A 10 -15.76 -4.18 24.49
N ILE A 11 -14.92 -4.04 25.53
CA ILE A 11 -13.80 -3.08 25.55
C ILE A 11 -12.60 -3.64 24.76
N ALA A 12 -12.42 -4.96 24.71
CA ALA A 12 -11.30 -5.59 24.01
C ALA A 12 -11.39 -5.49 22.47
N THR A 13 -12.58 -5.28 21.90
CA THR A 13 -12.80 -5.14 20.45
C THR A 13 -12.67 -3.71 19.93
N CYS A 14 -12.65 -2.69 20.79
CA CYS A 14 -12.53 -1.29 20.39
C CYS A 14 -11.09 -0.74 20.44
N ILE A 15 -10.08 -1.55 20.82
CA ILE A 15 -8.67 -1.13 20.95
C ILE A 15 -7.74 -2.02 20.11
N LEU A 16 -8.20 -2.53 18.97
CA LEU A 16 -7.29 -2.85 17.88
C LEU A 16 -7.21 -1.60 17.01
N PRO A 17 -6.33 -0.63 17.32
CA PRO A 17 -6.07 0.43 16.36
C PRO A 17 -5.58 -0.26 15.10
N VAL A 18 -6.31 -0.01 14.02
CA VAL A 18 -5.80 0.10 12.65
C VAL A 18 -4.73 -0.94 12.35
N ALA A 19 -5.14 -2.00 11.65
CA ALA A 19 -4.25 -2.90 10.91
C ALA A 19 -2.98 -2.14 10.52
N ALA A 20 -1.83 -2.66 10.95
CA ALA A 20 -0.53 -2.13 10.61
C ALA A 20 -0.38 -2.18 9.09
N HIS A 21 -0.92 -1.19 8.39
CA HIS A 21 -0.50 -0.83 7.07
C HIS A 21 0.91 -0.30 7.30
N ALA A 22 1.91 -1.14 7.04
CA ALA A 22 3.26 -0.63 6.89
C ALA A 22 3.17 0.50 5.85
N GLN A 23 3.26 1.74 6.31
CA GLN A 23 3.26 2.89 5.42
C GLN A 23 4.55 2.78 4.60
N PHE A 24 4.42 2.31 3.36
CA PHE A 24 5.52 2.34 2.42
C PHE A 24 5.92 3.79 2.21
N GLU A 25 7.18 4.11 2.51
CA GLU A 25 7.74 5.45 2.35
C GLU A 25 8.85 5.38 1.31
N ALA A 26 8.63 6.03 0.16
CA ALA A 26 9.67 6.20 -0.84
C ALA A 26 10.75 7.16 -0.31
N LYS A 27 12.01 6.70 -0.28
CA LYS A 27 13.15 7.50 0.20
C LYS A 27 14.20 7.64 -0.89
N PRO A 28 14.70 8.86 -1.18
CA PRO A 28 15.79 9.06 -2.12
C PRO A 28 17.02 8.22 -1.74
N GLY A 29 17.70 7.66 -2.74
CA GLY A 29 18.86 6.78 -2.55
C GLY A 29 18.52 5.31 -2.28
N ASN A 30 17.29 4.99 -1.90
CA ASN A 30 16.82 3.60 -1.85
C ASN A 30 16.46 3.10 -3.26
N ARG A 31 16.42 1.78 -3.42
CA ARG A 31 15.83 1.17 -4.61
C ARG A 31 14.37 1.61 -4.72
N ALA A 32 13.96 1.99 -5.93
CA ALA A 32 12.56 2.28 -6.23
C ALA A 32 11.67 1.05 -5.95
N PRO A 33 10.40 1.25 -5.52
CA PRO A 33 9.49 0.15 -5.27
C PRO A 33 9.26 -0.69 -6.53
N GLU A 34 8.90 -1.96 -6.35
CA GLU A 34 8.37 -2.75 -7.45
C GLU A 34 6.98 -2.21 -7.81
N LEU A 35 6.83 -1.79 -9.06
CA LEU A 35 5.58 -1.29 -9.62
C LEU A 35 5.30 -2.09 -10.88
N TYR A 36 4.10 -2.64 -10.96
CA TYR A 36 3.61 -3.36 -12.12
C TYR A 36 2.16 -2.98 -12.36
N GLY A 37 1.71 -3.13 -13.59
CA GLY A 37 0.34 -2.84 -13.94
C GLY A 37 0.06 -3.04 -15.41
N THR A 38 -1.11 -2.58 -15.81
CA THR A 38 -1.53 -2.57 -17.20
C THR A 38 -1.18 -1.22 -17.80
N ASP A 39 -0.45 -1.23 -18.91
CA ASP A 39 -0.18 -0.02 -19.68
C ASP A 39 -1.50 0.52 -20.25
N ALA A 40 -1.76 1.81 -20.03
CA ALA A 40 -3.06 2.42 -20.35
C ALA A 40 -3.32 2.57 -21.86
N VAL A 41 -2.30 2.41 -22.72
CA VAL A 41 -2.41 2.61 -24.17
C VAL A 41 -2.47 1.27 -24.90
N SER A 42 -1.53 0.38 -24.59
CA SER A 42 -1.36 -0.94 -25.20
C SER A 42 -2.17 -2.05 -24.54
N ASN A 43 -2.57 -1.85 -23.28
CA ASN A 43 -3.24 -2.85 -22.44
C ASN A 43 -2.35 -4.08 -22.10
N ASP A 44 -1.05 -3.98 -22.34
CA ASP A 44 -0.07 -5.00 -21.98
C ASP A 44 0.25 -4.95 -20.48
N TRP A 45 0.67 -6.10 -19.94
CA TRP A 45 1.24 -6.16 -18.60
C TRP A 45 2.67 -5.63 -18.62
N VAL A 46 2.99 -4.70 -17.74
CA VAL A 46 4.31 -4.07 -17.65
C VAL A 46 4.83 -4.08 -16.22
N ASP A 47 6.13 -4.30 -16.06
CA ASP A 47 6.88 -4.11 -14.81
C ASP A 47 7.82 -2.92 -14.97
N MET A 48 7.91 -2.04 -13.96
CA MET A 48 8.88 -0.95 -13.95
C MET A 48 10.33 -1.46 -14.10
N ALA A 49 10.61 -2.71 -13.73
CA ALA A 49 11.90 -3.35 -13.95
C ALA A 49 12.30 -3.45 -15.43
N ASP A 50 11.35 -3.47 -16.36
CA ASP A 50 11.59 -3.55 -17.80
C ASP A 50 12.27 -2.28 -18.34
N TYR A 51 12.16 -1.16 -17.61
CA TYR A 51 12.72 0.14 -17.98
C TYR A 51 14.09 0.45 -17.35
N ARG A 52 14.72 -0.53 -16.67
CA ARG A 52 16.03 -0.36 -16.03
C ARG A 52 17.13 0.02 -17.04
N GLY A 53 18.17 0.70 -16.54
CA GLY A 53 19.27 1.20 -17.36
C GLY A 53 19.01 2.58 -17.99
N LYS A 54 17.85 3.18 -17.72
CA LYS A 54 17.48 4.54 -18.12
C LYS A 54 17.04 5.35 -16.91
N TRP A 55 17.05 6.67 -17.05
CA TRP A 55 16.33 7.55 -16.14
C TRP A 55 14.83 7.42 -16.42
N VAL A 56 14.05 7.09 -15.40
CA VAL A 56 12.60 6.90 -15.49
C VAL A 56 11.93 7.91 -14.57
N LEU A 57 10.96 8.66 -15.10
CA LEU A 57 10.08 9.53 -14.34
C LEU A 57 8.76 8.78 -14.10
N ALA A 58 8.45 8.48 -12.84
CA ALA A 58 7.17 7.90 -12.46
C ALA A 58 6.19 9.02 -12.09
N GLU A 59 5.10 9.14 -12.86
CA GLU A 59 4.04 10.11 -12.65
C GLU A 59 2.75 9.39 -12.23
N PHE A 60 2.14 9.84 -11.14
CA PHE A 60 0.86 9.33 -10.66
C PHE A 60 -0.20 10.39 -10.91
N TRP A 61 -1.21 10.06 -11.72
CA TRP A 61 -2.26 11.00 -12.12
C TRP A 61 -3.61 10.28 -12.26
N ALA A 62 -4.68 11.07 -12.29
CA ALA A 62 -6.02 10.60 -12.58
C ALA A 62 -6.88 11.74 -13.15
N THR A 63 -8.02 11.41 -13.75
CA THR A 63 -8.89 12.36 -14.45
C THR A 63 -9.86 13.13 -13.54
N TRP A 64 -9.99 12.72 -12.28
CA TRP A 64 -10.98 13.24 -11.33
C TRP A 64 -10.54 14.53 -10.64
#